data_AF-C0NXF7-F1
#
_entry.id   AF-C0NXF7-F1
#
_cell.length_a   1.000
_cell.length_b   1.000
_cell.length_c   1.000
_cell.angle_alpha   90.00
_cell.angle_beta   90.00
_cell.angle_gamma   90.00
#
_symmetry.space_group_name_H-M   'P 1'
#
loop_
_entity.id
_entity.type
_entity.pdbx_description
1 polymer ?
#
loop_
_entity_poly.entity_id
_entity_poly.type
_entity_poly.pdbx_seq_one_letter_code
_entity_poly.pdbx_strand_id
1 'polypeptide(L)'
;MVPTTVEVYVKRPALGLYETLNNHNQQHQLPKMFLAEVQVMEALSRHQHPNIIRYYGCRVVRSRITGLIVEGHAYTLCTYLNEGIGKIDESLFMNALESPIHHLHGPAMTLHPRTFW
;
A
#
# COMPACT_ATOMS: atom_id res chain seq x y z
N MET A 1 -8.27 29.08 -6.45
CA MET A 1 -7.96 27.63 -6.45
C MET A 1 -8.50 27.09 -5.14
N VAL A 2 -9.64 26.39 -5.15
CA VAL A 2 -10.17 25.77 -3.93
C VAL A 2 -9.30 24.55 -3.65
N PRO A 3 -8.66 24.42 -2.47
CA PRO A 3 -7.97 23.19 -2.12
C PRO A 3 -9.02 22.09 -2.05
N THR A 4 -9.02 21.16 -3.01
CA THR A 4 -9.75 19.90 -2.84
C THR A 4 -9.03 19.18 -1.71
N THR A 5 -9.62 19.21 -0.51
CA THR A 5 -9.13 18.40 0.61
C THR A 5 -9.27 16.94 0.20
N VAL A 6 -8.15 16.31 -0.13
CA VAL A 6 -8.13 14.88 -0.39
C VAL A 6 -8.24 14.19 0.95
N GLU A 7 -9.22 13.30 1.10
CA GLU A 7 -9.29 12.41 2.26
C GLU A 7 -8.10 11.45 2.20
N VAL A 8 -7.38 11.30 3.31
CA VAL A 8 -6.21 10.43 3.38
C VAL A 8 -6.41 9.36 4.45
N TYR A 9 -5.92 8.17 4.16
CA TYR A 9 -5.84 7.06 5.10
C TYR A 9 -4.38 6.82 5.50
N VAL A 10 -4.14 6.58 6.79
CA VAL A 10 -2.80 6.27 7.31
C VAL A 10 -2.70 4.76 7.57
N LYS A 11 -2.10 4.03 6.63
CA LYS A 11 -1.80 2.61 6.79
C LYS A 11 -0.66 2.41 7.78
N ARG A 12 -0.92 1.75 8.90
CA ARG A 12 0.07 1.48 9.97
C ARG A 12 0.74 0.11 9.74
N PRO A 13 1.93 -0.12 10.32
CA PRO A 13 2.57 -1.44 10.30
C PRO A 13 1.64 -2.54 10.84
N ALA A 14 1.70 -3.73 10.24
CA ALA A 14 0.87 -4.87 10.61
C ALA A 14 1.33 -5.49 11.94
N LEU A 15 0.93 -4.89 13.06
CA LEU A 15 1.26 -5.36 14.41
C LEU A 15 0.69 -6.75 14.74
N GLY A 16 -0.31 -7.23 14.00
CA GLY A 16 -0.84 -8.60 14.13
C GLY A 16 0.20 -9.70 13.87
N LEU A 17 1.29 -9.38 13.17
CA LEU A 17 2.40 -10.32 12.96
C LEU A 17 3.44 -10.28 14.09
N TYR A 18 3.31 -9.37 15.06
CA TYR A 18 4.31 -9.17 16.12
C TYR A 18 4.50 -10.43 16.96
N GLU A 19 3.42 -11.03 17.46
CA GLU A 19 3.50 -12.20 18.33
C GLU A 19 4.09 -13.40 17.59
N THR A 20 3.63 -13.67 16.36
CA THR A 20 4.17 -14.73 15.52
C THR A 20 5.66 -14.55 15.29
N LEU A 21 6.10 -13.35 14.90
CA LEU A 21 7.50 -13.07 14.67
C LEU A 21 8.32 -13.12 15.97
N ASN A 22 7.79 -12.64 17.09
CA ASN A 22 8.45 -12.67 18.37
C ASN A 22 8.66 -14.13 18.87
N ASN A 23 7.66 -14.99 18.71
CA ASN A 23 7.76 -16.42 19.06
C ASN A 23 8.84 -17.15 18.24
N HIS A 24 9.21 -16.62 17.07
CA HIS A 24 10.29 -17.12 16.24
C HIS A 24 11.59 -16.29 16.35
N ASN A 25 11.70 -15.35 17.31
CA ASN A 25 12.83 -14.41 17.45
C ASN A 25 13.11 -13.57 16.18
N GLN A 26 12.07 -13.29 15.40
CA GLN A 26 12.09 -12.57 14.13
C GLN A 26 11.38 -11.20 14.19
N GLN A 27 11.16 -10.61 15.36
CA GLN A 27 10.50 -9.30 15.50
C GLN A 27 11.18 -8.18 14.70
N HIS A 28 12.49 -8.30 14.44
CA HIS A 28 13.26 -7.38 13.61
C HIS A 28 12.82 -7.36 12.13
N GLN A 29 12.02 -8.34 11.68
CA GLN A 29 11.48 -8.39 10.32
C GLN A 29 10.33 -7.41 10.12
N LEU A 30 9.57 -7.06 11.17
CA LEU A 30 8.47 -6.08 11.06
C LEU A 30 8.90 -4.74 10.45
N PRO A 31 9.90 -4.03 11.00
CA PRO A 31 10.34 -2.76 10.41
C PRO A 31 10.96 -2.95 9.02
N LYS A 32 11.61 -4.09 8.74
CA LYS A 32 12.17 -4.38 7.41
C LYS A 32 11.08 -4.57 6.35
N MET A 33 10.04 -5.34 6.67
CA MET A 33 8.88 -5.53 5.78
C MET A 33 8.16 -4.21 5.55
N PHE A 34 7.98 -3.41 6.59
CA PHE A 34 7.33 -2.10 6.45
C PHE A 34 8.18 -1.11 5.65
N LEU A 35 9.51 -1.11 5.82
CA LEU A 35 10.41 -0.30 5.00
C LEU A 35 10.42 -0.75 3.54
N ALA A 36 10.41 -2.05 3.28
CA ALA A 36 10.31 -2.59 1.92
C ALA A 36 9.00 -2.17 1.26
N GLU A 37 7.89 -2.19 2.01
CA GLU A 37 6.61 -1.67 1.54
C GLU A 37 6.68 -0.19 1.17
N VAL A 38 7.29 0.65 2.03
CA VAL A 38 7.51 2.08 1.73
C VAL A 38 8.34 2.26 0.46
N GLN A 39 9.44 1.53 0.30
CA GLN A 39 10.31 1.63 -0.87
C GLN A 39 9.56 1.24 -2.16
N VAL A 40 8.71 0.23 -2.09
CA VAL A 40 7.83 -0.16 -3.20
C VAL A 40 6.85 0.97 -3.54
N MET A 41 6.19 1.56 -2.54
CA MET A 41 5.26 2.67 -2.78
C MET A 41 5.95 3.93 -3.32
N GLU A 42 7.18 4.24 -2.86
CA GLU A 42 8.03 5.30 -3.39
C GLU A 42 8.45 5.04 -4.84
N ALA A 43 8.70 3.78 -5.22
CA ALA A 43 8.97 3.41 -6.60
C ALA A 43 7.73 3.58 -7.49
N LEU A 44 6.58 3.11 -7.00
CA LEU A 44 5.30 3.18 -7.71
C LEU A 44 4.78 4.61 -7.86
N SER A 45 5.13 5.51 -6.94
CA SER A 45 4.73 6.92 -7.03
C SER A 45 5.28 7.62 -8.29
N ARG A 46 6.41 7.14 -8.83
CA ARG A 46 7.02 7.66 -10.06
C ARG A 46 6.31 7.17 -11.34
N HIS A 47 5.70 5.99 -11.27
CA HIS A 47 5.00 5.35 -12.38
C HIS A 47 3.64 4.86 -11.87
N GLN A 48 2.77 5.81 -11.54
CA GLN A 48 1.48 5.49 -10.94
C GLN A 48 0.59 4.70 -11.91
N HIS A 49 -0.07 3.66 -11.40
CA HIS A 49 -1.05 2.86 -12.13
C HIS A 49 -2.46 3.21 -11.62
N PRO A 50 -3.50 3.32 -12.49
CA PRO A 50 -4.85 3.72 -12.08
C PRO A 50 -5.50 2.80 -11.04
N ASN A 51 -5.14 1.51 -11.03
CA ASN A 51 -5.66 0.52 -10.08
C ASN A 51 -4.74 0.28 -8.86
N ILE A 52 -3.74 1.14 -8.64
CA ILE A 52 -2.95 1.16 -7.41
C ILE A 52 -3.28 2.44 -6.65
N ILE A 53 -3.63 2.29 -5.37
CA ILE A 53 -4.00 3.40 -4.49
C ILE A 53 -2.95 4.51 -4.51
N ARG A 54 -3.39 5.77 -4.57
CA ARG A 54 -2.45 6.89 -4.61
C ARG A 54 -1.70 7.00 -3.30
N TYR A 55 -0.38 7.13 -3.41
CA TYR A 55 0.53 7.31 -2.30
C TYR A 55 0.94 8.78 -2.18
N TYR A 56 0.86 9.32 -0.96
CA TYR A 56 1.17 10.71 -0.63
C TYR A 56 2.44 10.87 0.21
N GLY A 57 3.10 9.77 0.57
CA GLY A 57 4.30 9.81 1.39
C GLY A 57 4.16 9.03 2.70
N CYS A 58 5.08 9.31 3.62
CA CYS A 58 5.17 8.64 4.91
C CYS A 58 4.88 9.58 6.08
N ARG A 59 4.21 9.06 7.11
CA ARG A 59 4.13 9.72 8.41
C ARG A 59 5.37 9.39 9.25
N VAL A 60 6.23 10.39 9.43
CA VAL A 60 7.46 10.27 10.23
C VAL A 60 7.27 10.90 11.61
N VAL A 61 7.58 10.15 12.66
CA VAL A 61 7.57 10.63 14.05
C VAL A 61 8.88 10.22 14.71
N ARG A 62 9.60 11.18 15.31
CA ARG A 62 10.91 10.93 15.96
C ARG A 62 11.87 10.15 15.05
N SER A 63 11.98 10.58 13.80
CA SER A 63 12.82 9.95 12.76
C SER A 63 12.49 8.50 12.45
N ARG A 64 11.27 8.03 12.77
CA ARG A 64 10.78 6.69 12.42
C ARG A 64 9.53 6.79 11.55
N ILE A 65 9.47 5.95 10.52
CA ILE A 65 8.26 5.81 9.71
C ILE A 65 7.21 5.07 10.55
N THR A 66 6.05 5.68 10.72
CA THR A 66 4.95 5.15 11.54
C THR A 66 3.67 4.84 10.75
N GLY A 67 3.64 5.23 9.47
CA GLY A 67 2.53 4.94 8.58
C GLY A 67 2.81 5.39 7.15
N LEU A 68 2.15 4.75 6.18
CA LEU A 68 2.05 5.26 4.81
C LEU A 68 0.79 6.11 4.70
N ILE A 69 0.89 7.26 4.06
CA ILE A 69 -0.22 8.15 3.77
C ILE A 69 -0.68 7.82 2.36
N VAL A 70 -1.89 7.28 2.24
CA VAL A 70 -2.51 6.89 0.98
C VAL A 70 -3.86 7.56 0.83
N GLU A 71 -4.42 7.53 -0.37
CA GLU A 71 -5.78 7.99 -0.65
C GLU A 71 -6.82 7.31 0.23
N GLY A 72 -7.72 8.11 0.79
CA GLY A 72 -8.89 7.62 1.51
C GLY A 72 -9.93 7.15 0.50
N HIS A 73 -10.43 5.94 0.71
CA HIS A 73 -11.60 5.43 0.01
C HIS A 73 -12.74 5.26 1.02
N ALA A 74 -13.95 5.61 0.61
CA ALA A 74 -15.15 5.53 1.46
C ALA A 74 -15.42 4.09 1.96
N TYR A 75 -15.02 3.08 1.19
CA TYR A 75 -15.29 1.68 1.49
C TYR A 75 -14.07 0.80 1.26
N THR A 76 -13.92 -0.20 2.12
CA THR A 76 -13.14 -1.40 1.79
C THR A 76 -13.99 -2.32 0.90
N LEU A 77 -13.35 -3.23 0.17
CA LEU A 77 -14.08 -4.26 -0.60
C LEU A 77 -15.05 -5.06 0.29
N CYS A 78 -14.61 -5.42 1.51
CA CYS A 78 -15.42 -6.16 2.47
C CYS A 78 -16.67 -5.36 2.88
N THR A 79 -16.50 -4.09 3.25
CA THR A 79 -17.61 -3.19 3.60
C THR A 79 -18.57 -3.01 2.42
N TYR A 80 -18.04 -2.75 1.22
CA TYR A 80 -18.84 -2.53 0.02
C TYR A 80 -19.76 -3.71 -0.31
N LEU A 81 -19.25 -4.94 -0.15
CA LEU A 81 -20.00 -6.17 -0.40
C LEU A 81 -21.00 -6.48 0.72
N ASN A 82 -20.57 -6.43 1.98
CA ASN A 82 -21.40 -6.81 3.12
C ASN A 82 -22.58 -5.85 3.34
N GLU A 83 -22.39 -4.56 3.04
CA GLU A 83 -23.43 -3.54 3.19
C GLU A 83 -24.28 -3.38 1.91
N GLY A 84 -23.97 -4.12 0.84
CA GLY A 84 -24.73 -4.06 -0.41
C GLY A 84 -24.70 -2.68 -1.07
N ILE A 85 -23.60 -1.95 -0.93
CA ILE A 85 -23.44 -0.58 -1.47
C ILE A 85 -23.65 -0.56 -2.99
N GLY A 86 -23.23 -1.61 -3.69
CA GLY A 86 -23.48 -1.78 -5.11
C GLY A 86 -23.13 -3.18 -5.61
N LYS A 87 -23.24 -3.38 -6.93
CA LYS A 87 -22.85 -4.62 -7.60
C LYS A 87 -21.42 -4.52 -8.12
N ILE A 88 -20.72 -5.65 -8.15
CA ILE A 88 -19.42 -5.77 -8.79
C ILE A 88 -19.60 -6.56 -10.08
N ASP A 89 -19.15 -6.00 -11.20
CA ASP A 89 -18.91 -6.78 -12.41
C ASP A 89 -17.63 -7.58 -12.20
N GLU A 90 -17.77 -8.89 -12.00
CA GLU A 90 -16.66 -9.78 -11.70
C GLU A 90 -15.56 -9.72 -12.77
N SER A 91 -15.94 -9.67 -14.05
CA SER A 91 -14.98 -9.67 -15.15
C SER A 91 -14.16 -8.38 -15.20
N LEU A 92 -14.84 -7.22 -15.09
CA LEU A 92 -14.17 -5.92 -15.08
C LEU A 92 -13.32 -5.74 -13.82
N PHE A 93 -13.81 -6.19 -12.67
CA PHE A 93 -13.09 -6.12 -11.41
C PHE A 93 -11.82 -6.98 -11.43
N MET A 94 -11.90 -8.23 -11.91
CA MET A 94 -10.74 -9.11 -12.00
C MET A 94 -9.70 -8.58 -12.99
N ASN A 95 -10.12 -8.05 -14.14
CA ASN A 95 -9.20 -7.37 -15.07
C ASN A 95 -8.52 -6.14 -14.42
N ALA A 96 -9.26 -5.37 -13.64
CA ALA A 96 -8.73 -4.23 -12.90
C ALA A 96 -7.76 -4.64 -11.77
N LEU A 97 -7.93 -5.83 -11.18
CA LEU A 97 -7.00 -6.41 -10.22
C LEU A 97 -5.75 -7.03 -10.86
N GLU A 98 -5.86 -7.59 -12.07
CA GLU A 98 -4.73 -8.22 -12.75
C GLU A 98 -3.75 -7.20 -13.35
N SER A 99 -4.28 -6.12 -13.95
CA SER A 99 -3.48 -5.04 -14.54
C SER A 99 -2.38 -4.47 -13.62
N PRO A 100 -2.61 -4.13 -12.33
CA PRO A 100 -1.55 -3.66 -11.46
C PRO A 100 -0.52 -4.75 -11.15
N ILE A 101 -0.88 -6.03 -11.14
CA ILE A 101 0.08 -7.12 -10.91
C ILE A 101 1.08 -7.19 -12.08
N HIS A 102 0.59 -7.08 -13.32
CA HIS A 102 1.46 -6.97 -14.50
C HIS A 102 2.34 -5.73 -14.44
N HIS A 103 1.80 -4.59 -13.97
CA HIS A 103 2.57 -3.37 -13.76
C HIS A 103 3.69 -3.54 -12.72
N LEU A 104 3.40 -4.20 -11.60
CA LEU A 104 4.37 -4.49 -10.53
C LEU A 104 5.49 -5.44 -10.98
N HIS A 105 5.20 -6.36 -11.91
CA HIS A 105 6.20 -7.29 -12.46
C HIS A 105 6.88 -6.76 -13.73
N GLY A 106 6.39 -5.64 -14.28
CA GLY A 106 6.95 -5.02 -15.47
C GLY A 106 8.34 -4.40 -15.25
N PRO A 107 9.03 -4.04 -16.34
CA PRO A 107 10.38 -3.47 -16.30
C PRO A 107 10.49 -2.17 -15.50
N ALA A 108 9.37 -1.48 -15.27
CA ALA A 108 9.30 -0.28 -14.45
C ALA A 108 9.68 -0.52 -12.98
N MET A 109 9.50 -1.74 -12.47
CA MET A 109 9.75 -2.10 -11.07
C MET A 109 10.99 -2.99 -10.89
N THR A 110 11.44 -3.69 -11.93
CA THR A 110 12.67 -4.52 -11.89
C THR A 110 13.96 -3.70 -11.74
N LEU A 111 13.90 -2.39 -11.95
CA LEU A 111 15.06 -1.48 -11.90
C LEU A 111 15.26 -0.77 -10.56
N HIS A 112 14.76 -1.30 -9.43
CA HIS A 112 15.27 -0.86 -8.13
C HIS A 112 16.34 -1.84 -7.61
N PRO A 113 17.64 -1.53 -7.79
CA PRO A 113 18.72 -2.40 -7.36
C PRO A 113 18.74 -2.44 -5.83
N ARG A 114 19.16 -3.58 -5.29
CA ARG A 114 19.56 -3.76 -3.88
C ARG A 114 20.80 -2.91 -3.54
N THR A 115 20.66 -1.60 -3.57
CA THR A 115 21.57 -0.61 -3.00
C THR A 115 20.68 0.21 -2.06
N PHE A 116 20.76 0.09 -0.75
CA PHE A 116 21.88 0.47 0.10
C PHE A 116 21.96 -0.42 1.35
N TRP A 117 23.20 -0.61 1.81
CA TRP A 117 23.66 -1.30 3.02
C TRP A 117 23.00 -0.83 4.31
#